data_AF-A0A7V6XK29-F1
#
_entry.id   AF-A0A7V6XK29-F1
#
_cell.length_a   1.000
_cell.length_b   1.000
_cell.length_c   1.000
_cell.angle_alpha   90.00
_cell.angle_beta   90.00
_cell.angle_gamma   90.00
#
_symmetry.space_group_name_H-M   'P 1'
#
loop_
_entity.id
_entity.type
_entity.pdbx_description
1 polymer ?
#
loop_
_entity_poly.entity_id
_entity_poly.type
_entity_poly.pdbx_seq_one_letter_code
_entity_poly.pdbx_strand_id
1 'polypeptide(L)' 'MAKHYRKRPSEILNIDNDYLAYCFDEVALYLESEATDDKGNVNWNMIKWKDNKKESNRELVQFIQKYG' A
#
# COMPACT_ATOMS: atom_id res chain seq x y z
N MET A 1 -7.04 7.56 -8.03
CA MET A 1 -7.06 6.25 -8.69
C MET A 1 -8.08 6.24 -9.82
N ALA A 2 -9.31 6.72 -9.59
CA ALA A 2 -10.33 6.90 -10.64
C ALA A 2 -9.89 7.86 -11.78
N LYS A 3 -9.10 8.91 -11.49
CA LYS A 3 -8.55 9.83 -12.51
C LYS A 3 -7.41 9.23 -13.35
N HIS A 4 -6.65 8.28 -12.81
CA HIS A 4 -5.49 7.69 -13.50
C HIS A 4 -5.84 6.43 -14.29
N TYR A 5 -6.70 5.57 -13.74
CA TYR A 5 -7.01 4.27 -14.33
C TYR A 5 -8.46 4.12 -14.79
N ARG A 6 -9.36 5.07 -14.47
CA ARG A 6 -10.81 5.02 -14.78
C ARG A 6 -11.52 3.74 -14.35
N LYS A 7 -10.93 3.01 -13.40
CA LYS A 7 -11.45 1.77 -12.84
C LYS A 7 -11.43 1.85 -11.32
N ARG A 8 -12.32 1.12 -10.67
CA ARG A 8 -12.32 0.98 -9.21
C ARG A 8 -11.12 0.14 -8.75
N PRO A 9 -10.52 0.43 -7.60
CA PRO A 9 -9.45 -0.37 -7.02
C PRO A 9 -9.80 -1.87 -6.93
N SER A 10 -11.02 -2.21 -6.54
CA SER A 10 -11.57 -3.56 -6.49
C SER A 10 -11.63 -4.26 -7.85
N GLU A 11 -11.98 -3.52 -8.91
CA GLU A 11 -12.00 -4.00 -10.31
C GLU A 11 -10.58 -4.25 -10.86
N ILE A 12 -9.57 -3.52 -10.37
CA ILE A 12 -8.17 -3.75 -10.74
C ILE A 12 -7.68 -5.07 -10.14
N LEU A 13 -8.14 -5.42 -8.95
CA LEU A 13 -7.77 -6.64 -8.24
C LEU A 13 -8.70 -7.84 -8.52
N ASN A 14 -9.72 -7.67 -9.36
CA ASN A 14 -10.76 -8.68 -9.63
C ASN A 14 -11.32 -9.29 -8.33
N ILE A 15 -11.71 -8.45 -7.39
CA ILE A 15 -12.37 -8.91 -6.16
C ILE A 15 -13.84 -9.26 -6.50
N ASP A 16 -14.17 -10.55 -6.49
CA ASP A 16 -15.53 -11.04 -6.81
C ASP A 16 -16.54 -10.86 -5.65
N ASN A 17 -16.07 -10.56 -4.45
CA ASN A 17 -16.94 -10.34 -3.30
C ASN A 17 -17.31 -8.85 -3.18
N ASP A 18 -18.59 -8.53 -3.41
CA ASP A 18 -19.11 -7.17 -3.40
C ASP A 18 -18.86 -6.40 -2.10
N TYR A 19 -18.98 -7.06 -0.94
CA TYR A 19 -18.74 -6.42 0.35
C TYR A 19 -17.25 -6.12 0.55
N LEU A 20 -16.38 -7.06 0.17
CA LEU A 20 -14.94 -6.88 0.22
C LEU A 20 -14.49 -5.77 -0.75
N ALA A 21 -15.07 -5.75 -1.96
CA ALA A 21 -14.82 -4.73 -2.97
C ALA A 21 -15.16 -3.34 -2.45
N TYR A 22 -16.33 -3.19 -1.82
CA TYR A 22 -16.74 -1.92 -1.20
C TYR A 22 -15.77 -1.48 -0.10
N CYS A 23 -15.44 -2.36 0.85
CA CYS A 23 -14.50 -2.02 1.92
C CYS A 23 -13.12 -1.65 1.37
N PHE A 24 -12.66 -2.36 0.34
CA PHE A 24 -11.37 -2.10 -0.29
C PHE A 24 -11.34 -0.76 -1.02
N ASP A 25 -12.38 -0.43 -1.77
CA ASP A 25 -12.50 0.82 -2.52
C ASP A 25 -12.51 2.04 -1.58
N GLU A 26 -13.25 1.98 -0.48
CA GLU A 26 -13.30 3.03 0.54
C GLU A 26 -11.93 3.25 1.21
N VAL A 27 -11.24 2.17 1.59
CA VAL A 27 -9.90 2.26 2.20
C VAL A 27 -8.88 2.80 1.21
N ALA A 28 -8.94 2.36 -0.06
CA ALA A 28 -8.05 2.86 -1.11
C ALA A 28 -8.26 4.36 -1.36
N LEU A 29 -9.51 4.83 -1.35
CA LEU A 29 -9.84 6.25 -1.47
C LEU A 29 -9.32 7.06 -0.27
N TYR A 30 -9.51 6.54 0.95
CA TYR A 30 -9.02 7.18 2.16
C TYR A 30 -7.49 7.31 2.14
N LEU A 31 -6.77 6.22 1.82
CA LEU A 31 -5.30 6.24 1.71
C LEU A 31 -4.82 7.19 0.63
N GLU A 32 -5.50 7.24 -0.52
CA GLU A 32 -5.18 8.21 -1.57
C GLU A 32 -5.37 9.65 -1.08
N SER A 33 -6.43 9.95 -0.35
CA SER A 33 -6.67 11.27 0.23
C SER A 33 -5.58 11.67 1.22
N GLU A 34 -5.22 10.78 2.14
CA GLU A 34 -4.16 11.02 3.14
C GLU A 34 -2.78 11.18 2.50
N ALA A 35 -2.52 10.49 1.39
CA ALA A 35 -1.27 10.60 0.65
C ALA A 35 -1.24 11.82 -0.29
N THR A 36 -2.37 12.49 -0.55
CA THR A 36 -2.43 13.63 -1.47
C THR A 36 -2.24 14.92 -0.69
N ASP A 37 -1.18 15.66 -1.02
CA ASP A 37 -0.91 16.99 -0.47
C ASP A 37 -1.90 18.04 -1.01
N ASP A 38 -2.01 19.21 -0.39
CA ASP A 38 -2.93 20.31 -0.77
C ASP A 38 -2.74 20.80 -2.23
N LYS A 39 -1.58 20.49 -2.81
CA LYS A 39 -1.21 20.79 -4.20
C LYS A 39 -1.61 19.69 -5.19
N GLY A 40 -2.25 18.61 -4.75
CA GLY A 40 -2.65 17.47 -5.57
C GLY A 40 -1.53 16.49 -5.88
N ASN A 41 -0.39 16.55 -5.18
CA ASN A 41 0.74 15.64 -5.37
C ASN A 41 0.60 14.45 -4.42
N VAL A 42 0.64 13.23 -4.96
CA VAL A 42 0.50 12.01 -4.17
C VAL A 42 1.86 11.54 -3.65
N ASN A 43 2.05 11.54 -2.33
CA ASN A 43 3.24 11.06 -1.65
C ASN A 43 3.00 9.67 -1.02
N TRP A 44 3.17 8.62 -1.84
CA TRP A 44 3.05 7.23 -1.39
C TRP A 44 4.05 6.84 -0.28
N ASN A 45 5.11 7.63 -0.03
CA ASN A 45 6.03 7.40 1.09
C ASN A 45 5.44 7.76 2.47
N MET A 46 4.26 8.39 2.54
CA MET A 46 3.55 8.59 3.80
C MET A 46 2.82 7.32 4.25
N ILE A 47 2.36 6.49 3.32
CA ILE A 47 1.75 5.20 3.60
C ILE A 47 2.88 4.19 3.83
N LYS A 48 3.59 4.35 4.95
CA LYS A 48 4.60 3.39 5.41
C LYS A 48 3.97 2.44 6.41
N TRP A 49 4.10 1.14 6.11
CA TRP A 49 3.90 0.10 7.11
C TRP A 49 4.88 0.33 8.27
N LYS A 50 4.37 0.34 9.49
CA LYS A 50 5.08 0.67 10.74
C LYS A 50 6.36 -0.19 10.95
N ASP A 51 6.41 -1.36 10.32
CA ASP A 51 7.49 -2.36 10.44
C ASP A 51 8.38 -2.50 9.19
N ASN A 52 8.49 -1.47 8.35
CA ASN A 52 9.57 -1.44 7.36
C ASN A 52 10.91 -1.08 8.05
N LYS A 53 11.38 -1.95 8.96
CA LYS A 53 12.81 -2.04 9.19
C LYS A 53 13.42 -2.35 7.83
N LYS A 54 14.25 -1.44 7.31
CA LYS A 54 15.15 -1.78 6.22
C LYS A 54 16.10 -2.82 6.79
N GLU A 55 15.76 -4.10 6.64
CA GLU A 55 16.68 -5.17 6.99
C GLU A 55 17.88 -5.05 6.06
N SER A 56 18.95 -4.46 6.59
CA SER A 56 20.20 -4.32 5.87
C SER A 56 20.74 -5.72 5.58
N ASN A 57 21.48 -5.91 4.49
CA ASN A 57 22.16 -7.18 4.19
C ASN A 57 22.95 -7.73 5.39
N ARG A 58 23.36 -6.85 6.30
CA ARG A 58 24.02 -7.19 7.57
C ARG A 58 23.11 -7.96 8.55
N GLU A 59 21.83 -7.63 8.65
CA GLU A 59 20.86 -8.36 9.48
C GLU A 59 20.55 -9.74 8.90
N LEU A 60 20.46 -9.85 7.57
CA LEU A 60 20.34 -11.13 6.85
C LEU A 60 21.53 -12.07 7.08
N VAL A 61 22.76 -11.56 6.99
CA VAL A 61 23.99 -12.34 7.26
C VAL A 61 24.05 -12.79 8.72
N GLN A 62 23.66 -11.94 9.67
CA GLN A 62 23.62 -12.30 11.09
C GLN A 62 22.57 -13.38 11.40
N PHE A 63 21.42 -13.35 10.73
CA PHE A 63 20.39 -14.36 10.88
C PHE A 63 20.88 -15.74 10.40
N ILE A 64 21.51 -15.79 9.22
CA ILE A 64 22.07 -17.02 8.66
C ILE A 64 23.17 -17.59 9.56
N GLN A 65 24.07 -16.75 10.10
CA GLN A 65 25.13 -17.22 11.02
C GLN A 65 24.61 -17.75 12.36
N LYS A 66 23.45 -17.25 12.82
CA LYS A 66 22.90 -17.63 14.13
C LYS A 66 22.13 -18.95 14.08
N TYR A 67 21.57 -19.31 12.93
CA TYR A 67 20.65 -20.44 12.78
C TYR A 67 21.03 -21.44 11.66
N GLY A 68 22.08 -21.15 10.88
CA GLY A 68 22.67 -22.07 9.92
C GLY A 68 23.90 -22.76 10.48
#